data_AF-A0AAN6GZ76-F1
#
_entry.id   AF-A0AAN6GZ76-F1
#
_cell.length_a   1.000
_cell.length_b   1.000
_cell.length_c   1.000
_cell.angle_alpha   90.00
_cell.angle_beta   90.00
_cell.angle_gamma   90.00
#
_symmetry.space_group_name_H-M   'P 1'
#
loop_
_entity.id
_entity.type
_entity.pdbx_description
1 polymer ?
#
loop_
_entity_poly.entity_id
_entity_poly.type
_entity_poly.pdbx_seq_one_letter_code
_entity_poly.pdbx_strand_id
1 'polypeptide(L)'
;HIFYQPHPTLAFPVLNQKVIPFPLAEAQGAVIARVFSGRLGLPYEDEMKTWEQDWTKKNGDARMFHVLKFPADADYIDELHDWAVSADGEGEVVTPSDEPSRGVVVRRGKTPPYWGEKEYWMRERFPAIKKAFQDMGEERHRKRTLQDVGFDYEEWKGRKRG
;
A
#
# COMPACT_ATOMS: atom_id res chain seq x y z
N HIS A 1 -1.48 11.69 -5.16
CA HIS A 1 -0.75 10.79 -6.10
C HIS A 1 -1.64 9.82 -6.90
N ILE A 2 -2.98 9.89 -6.82
CA ILE A 2 -3.88 8.93 -7.52
C ILE A 2 -4.83 9.69 -8.43
N PHE A 3 -5.72 10.49 -7.85
CA PHE A 3 -6.81 11.14 -8.57
C PHE A 3 -6.37 12.48 -9.15
N TYR A 4 -6.79 12.77 -10.38
CA TYR A 4 -6.65 14.10 -10.96
C TYR A 4 -7.64 15.04 -10.29
N GLN A 5 -7.13 15.95 -9.45
CA GLN A 5 -7.94 16.79 -8.57
C GLN A 5 -9.11 17.51 -9.28
N PRO A 6 -8.94 18.15 -10.45
CA PRO A 6 -10.04 18.85 -11.13
C PRO A 6 -11.15 17.92 -11.63
N HIS A 7 -10.81 16.70 -12.04
CA HIS A 7 -11.75 15.70 -12.55
C HIS A 7 -11.37 14.31 -12.01
N PRO A 8 -11.83 13.95 -10.80
CA PRO A 8 -11.40 12.73 -10.12
C PRO A 8 -11.90 11.44 -10.78
N THR A 9 -12.70 11.53 -11.84
CA THR A 9 -13.00 10.41 -12.75
C THR A 9 -11.77 9.91 -13.51
N LEU A 10 -10.68 10.68 -13.52
CA LEU A 10 -9.36 10.29 -14.01
C LEU A 10 -8.43 9.97 -12.83
N ALA A 11 -7.84 8.77 -12.85
CA ALA A 11 -6.87 8.32 -11.87
C ALA A 11 -5.63 7.74 -12.55
N PHE A 12 -4.47 7.94 -11.92
CA PHE A 12 -3.16 7.47 -12.37
C PHE A 12 -2.54 6.58 -11.29
N PRO A 13 -2.66 5.24 -11.42
CA PRO A 13 -2.03 4.33 -10.49
C PRO A 13 -0.52 4.26 -10.73
N VAL A 14 0.24 4.00 -9.66
CA VAL A 14 1.66 3.68 -9.64
C VAL A 14 2.58 4.76 -10.24
N LEU A 15 2.22 6.04 -10.06
CA LEU A 15 3.14 7.15 -10.36
C LEU A 15 4.35 7.19 -9.41
N ASN A 16 4.23 6.58 -8.23
CA ASN A 16 5.22 6.64 -7.16
C ASN A 16 6.54 5.95 -7.54
N GLN A 17 7.64 6.54 -7.11
CA GLN A 17 9.00 6.06 -7.36
C GLN A 17 9.67 5.61 -6.05
N LYS A 18 10.65 4.69 -6.16
CA LYS A 18 11.39 4.10 -5.01
C LYS A 18 10.54 3.25 -4.06
N VAL A 19 9.44 2.71 -4.58
CA VAL A 19 8.44 1.86 -3.89
C VAL A 19 8.56 0.38 -4.28
N ILE A 20 7.75 -0.49 -3.66
CA ILE A 20 7.50 -1.85 -4.14
C ILE A 20 6.23 -1.85 -5.01
N PRO A 21 6.32 -2.04 -6.33
CA PRO A 21 5.23 -1.67 -7.24
C PRO A 21 3.91 -2.43 -7.05
N PHE A 22 3.96 -3.76 -6.89
CA PHE A 22 2.73 -4.56 -6.88
C PHE A 22 1.87 -4.36 -5.62
N PRO A 23 2.43 -4.39 -4.39
CA PRO A 23 1.65 -4.05 -3.19
C PRO A 23 1.07 -2.63 -3.25
N LEU A 24 1.85 -1.66 -3.73
CA LEU A 24 1.33 -0.30 -3.88
C LEU A 24 0.20 -0.22 -4.91
N ALA A 25 0.34 -0.88 -6.06
CA ALA A 25 -0.70 -0.93 -7.09
C ALA A 25 -1.99 -1.55 -6.56
N GLU A 26 -1.87 -2.60 -5.74
CA GLU A 26 -3.00 -3.25 -5.09
C GLU A 26 -3.71 -2.32 -4.09
N ALA A 27 -2.94 -1.62 -3.24
CA ALA A 27 -3.48 -0.66 -2.28
C ALA A 27 -4.18 0.52 -2.98
N GLN A 28 -3.55 1.10 -4.01
CA GLN A 28 -4.17 2.16 -4.82
C GLN A 28 -5.41 1.66 -5.57
N GLY A 29 -5.36 0.45 -6.13
CA GLY A 29 -6.50 -0.16 -6.80
C GLY A 29 -7.70 -0.36 -5.87
N ALA A 30 -7.45 -0.72 -4.62
CA ALA A 30 -8.50 -0.88 -3.62
C ALA A 30 -9.23 0.45 -3.30
N VAL A 31 -8.49 1.56 -3.22
CA VAL A 31 -9.05 2.91 -3.03
C VAL A 31 -9.78 3.38 -4.29
N ILE A 32 -9.17 3.26 -5.47
CA ILE A 32 -9.77 3.65 -6.75
C ILE A 32 -11.11 2.94 -6.96
N ALA A 33 -11.16 1.62 -6.75
CA ALA A 33 -12.39 0.85 -6.92
C ALA A 33 -13.51 1.31 -5.98
N ARG A 34 -13.19 1.66 -4.72
CA ARG A 34 -14.17 2.14 -3.74
C ARG A 34 -14.65 3.56 -4.06
N VAL A 35 -13.76 4.44 -4.51
CA VAL A 35 -14.13 5.79 -4.96
C VAL A 35 -15.03 5.72 -6.20
N PHE A 36 -14.64 4.96 -7.22
CA PHE A 36 -15.39 4.86 -8.47
C PHE A 36 -16.73 4.13 -8.34
N SER A 37 -16.89 3.32 -7.29
CA SER A 37 -18.19 2.70 -6.95
C SER A 37 -19.04 3.56 -6.01
N GLY A 38 -18.58 4.76 -5.63
CA GLY A 38 -19.30 5.66 -4.71
C GLY A 38 -19.29 5.20 -3.25
N ARG A 39 -18.51 4.18 -2.90
CA ARG A 39 -18.40 3.63 -1.55
C ARG A 39 -17.45 4.41 -0.65
N LEU A 40 -16.52 5.15 -1.24
CA LEU A 40 -15.55 5.97 -0.54
C LEU A 40 -15.57 7.40 -1.11
N GLY A 41 -15.72 8.38 -0.24
CA GLY A 41 -15.62 9.80 -0.60
C GLY A 41 -14.17 10.24 -0.76
N LEU A 42 -13.94 11.20 -1.65
CA LEU A 42 -12.69 11.97 -1.68
C LEU A 42 -12.81 13.19 -0.75
N PRO A 43 -11.67 13.72 -0.24
CA PRO A 43 -11.64 15.04 0.39
C PRO A 43 -12.19 16.13 -0.54
N TYR A 44 -12.52 17.29 0.04
CA TYR A 44 -12.95 18.43 -0.77
C TYR A 44 -11.81 18.96 -1.65
N GLU A 45 -12.17 19.66 -2.73
CA GLU A 45 -11.20 20.14 -3.72
C GLU A 45 -10.14 21.08 -3.10
N ASP A 46 -10.53 21.94 -2.17
CA ASP A 46 -9.61 22.81 -1.43
C ASP A 46 -8.66 22.00 -0.54
N GLU A 47 -9.15 20.98 0.17
CA GLU A 47 -8.31 20.08 0.96
C GLU A 47 -7.29 19.32 0.09
N MET A 48 -7.71 18.85 -1.09
CA MET A 48 -6.81 18.19 -2.05
C MET A 48 -5.72 19.14 -2.57
N LYS A 49 -6.07 20.41 -2.82
CA LYS A 49 -5.11 21.45 -3.23
C LYS A 49 -4.13 21.79 -2.11
N THR A 50 -4.63 21.93 -0.88
CA THR A 50 -3.78 22.17 0.30
C THR A 50 -2.82 21.01 0.51
N TRP A 51 -3.30 19.76 0.41
CA TRP A 51 -2.44 18.57 0.48
C TRP A 51 -1.33 18.61 -0.58
N GLU A 52 -1.64 18.93 -1.84
CA GLU A 52 -0.64 18.99 -2.92
C GLU A 52 0.41 20.08 -2.66
N GLN A 53 -0.02 21.26 -2.21
CA GLN A 53 0.88 22.36 -1.88
C GLN A 53 1.81 22.01 -0.72
N ASP A 54 1.28 21.43 0.36
CA ASP A 54 2.07 21.07 1.53
C ASP A 54 3.00 19.90 1.24
N TRP A 55 2.53 18.93 0.44
CA TRP A 55 3.36 17.85 -0.07
C TRP A 55 4.54 18.38 -0.88
N THR A 56 4.29 19.32 -1.79
CA THR A 56 5.32 19.94 -2.64
C THR A 56 6.35 20.69 -1.81
N LYS A 57 5.90 21.49 -0.82
CA LYS A 57 6.81 22.20 0.11
C LYS A 57 7.70 21.24 0.89
N LYS A 58 7.15 20.11 1.34
CA LYS A 58 7.86 19.13 2.19
C LYS A 58 8.77 18.20 1.40
N ASN A 59 8.34 17.73 0.22
CA ASN A 59 8.98 16.63 -0.50
C ASN A 59 9.61 17.04 -1.84
N GLY A 60 9.37 18.27 -2.29
CA GLY A 60 9.85 18.80 -3.57
C GLY A 60 8.82 18.65 -4.70
N ASP A 61 9.07 19.37 -5.78
CA ASP A 61 8.22 19.44 -6.97
C ASP A 61 8.64 18.45 -8.07
N ALA A 62 7.87 18.44 -9.16
CA ALA A 62 8.15 17.75 -10.42
C ALA A 62 8.70 16.32 -10.24
N ARG A 63 10.01 16.13 -10.44
CA ARG A 63 10.67 14.82 -10.37
C ARG A 63 10.62 14.21 -8.98
N MET A 64 10.62 15.03 -7.94
CA MET A 64 10.66 14.57 -6.55
C MET A 64 9.27 14.32 -5.97
N PHE A 65 8.23 14.93 -6.56
CA PHE A 65 6.87 14.89 -6.06
C PHE A 65 6.37 13.46 -5.78
N HIS A 66 6.67 12.51 -6.65
CA HIS A 66 6.22 11.12 -6.52
C HIS A 66 7.22 10.18 -5.82
N VAL A 67 8.36 10.68 -5.33
CA VAL A 67 9.38 9.83 -4.70
C VAL A 67 8.97 9.50 -3.27
N LEU A 68 8.71 8.22 -2.99
CA LEU A 68 8.46 7.70 -1.65
C LEU A 68 9.59 6.76 -1.26
N LYS A 69 10.53 7.25 -0.44
CA LYS A 69 11.56 6.40 0.17
C LYS A 69 11.03 5.86 1.49
N PHE A 70 11.45 4.65 1.85
CA PHE A 70 11.18 4.10 3.17
C PHE A 70 11.50 5.12 4.29
N PRO A 71 10.60 5.34 5.27
CA PRO A 71 9.37 4.58 5.52
C PRO A 71 8.14 5.03 4.71
N ALA A 72 8.19 6.16 4.00
CA ALA A 72 7.02 6.78 3.38
C ALA A 72 6.29 5.91 2.35
N ASP A 73 6.95 4.95 1.71
CA ASP A 73 6.28 4.02 0.80
C ASP A 73 5.48 2.95 1.54
N ALA A 74 5.97 2.49 2.68
CA ALA A 74 5.26 1.58 3.57
C ALA A 74 4.08 2.29 4.25
N ASP A 75 4.33 3.48 4.80
CA ASP A 75 3.29 4.30 5.45
C ASP A 75 2.15 4.58 4.48
N TYR A 76 2.47 4.89 3.22
CA TYR A 76 1.46 5.15 2.21
C TYR A 76 0.64 3.91 1.84
N ILE A 77 1.22 2.70 1.86
CA ILE A 77 0.46 1.46 1.66
C ILE A 77 -0.55 1.27 2.80
N ASP A 78 -0.12 1.48 4.03
CA ASP A 78 -0.96 1.31 5.22
C ASP A 78 -2.05 2.39 5.30
N GLU A 79 -1.73 3.65 4.98
CA GLU A 79 -2.72 4.73 4.85
C GLU A 79 -3.80 4.39 3.82
N LEU A 80 -3.40 3.87 2.65
CA LEU A 80 -4.36 3.44 1.61
C LEU A 80 -5.18 2.23 2.05
N HIS A 81 -4.58 1.32 2.84
CA HIS A 81 -5.30 0.21 3.43
C HIS A 81 -6.41 0.69 4.34
N ASP A 82 -6.06 1.54 5.32
CA ASP A 82 -7.01 2.03 6.32
C ASP A 82 -8.12 2.86 5.66
N TRP A 83 -7.77 3.70 4.68
CA TRP A 83 -8.74 4.46 3.91
C TRP A 83 -9.70 3.55 3.13
N ALA A 84 -9.20 2.52 2.46
CA ALA A 84 -10.05 1.56 1.76
C ALA A 84 -10.96 0.77 2.72
N VAL A 85 -10.43 0.29 3.84
CA VAL A 85 -11.21 -0.50 4.82
C VAL A 85 -12.27 0.35 5.52
N SER A 86 -12.05 1.66 5.69
CA SER A 86 -13.06 2.57 6.24
C SER A 86 -14.37 2.61 5.43
N ALA A 87 -14.32 2.31 4.12
CA ALA A 87 -15.50 2.22 3.26
C ALA A 87 -16.30 0.91 3.43
N ASP A 88 -15.72 -0.08 4.10
CA ASP A 88 -16.36 -1.38 4.27
C ASP A 88 -17.30 -1.41 5.49
N GLY A 89 -17.27 -0.42 6.40
CA GLY A 89 -18.19 -0.27 7.55
C GLY A 89 -18.41 -1.57 8.36
N GLU A 90 -19.61 -1.76 8.91
CA GLU A 90 -20.10 -3.10 9.31
C GLU A 90 -20.42 -3.97 8.08
N GLY A 91 -20.58 -3.30 6.92
CA GLY A 91 -20.80 -3.85 5.61
C GLY A 91 -22.26 -3.78 5.18
N GLU A 92 -22.49 -3.56 3.89
CA GLU A 92 -23.83 -3.47 3.33
C GLU A 92 -24.45 -4.88 3.31
N VAL A 93 -25.49 -5.09 4.11
CA VAL A 93 -26.33 -6.28 4.07
C VAL A 93 -27.15 -6.22 2.79
N VAL A 94 -26.67 -6.90 1.76
CA VAL A 94 -27.38 -7.01 0.49
C VAL A 94 -28.12 -8.34 0.47
N THR A 95 -29.43 -8.30 0.29
CA THR A 95 -30.19 -9.45 -0.19
C THR A 95 -30.06 -9.47 -1.72
N PRO A 96 -29.48 -10.50 -2.33
CA PRO A 96 -29.42 -10.59 -3.79
C PRO A 96 -30.85 -10.55 -4.35
N SER A 97 -31.15 -9.57 -5.21
CA SER A 97 -32.47 -9.40 -5.84
C SER A 97 -32.91 -10.64 -6.64
N ASP A 98 -31.94 -11.41 -7.13
CA ASP A 98 -32.16 -12.50 -8.08
C ASP A 98 -32.20 -13.88 -7.40
N GLU A 99 -31.77 -13.99 -6.14
CA GLU A 99 -31.81 -15.25 -5.35
C GLU A 99 -31.98 -14.96 -3.84
N PRO A 100 -33.21 -14.74 -3.35
CA PRO A 100 -33.49 -14.47 -1.94
C PRO A 100 -33.08 -15.62 -0.99
N SER A 101 -32.82 -16.83 -1.50
CA SER A 101 -32.40 -18.00 -0.72
C SER A 101 -30.92 -17.98 -0.29
N ARG A 102 -30.08 -17.07 -0.82
CA ARG A 102 -28.64 -17.05 -0.51
C ARG A 102 -28.26 -16.35 0.81
N GLY A 103 -29.24 -15.87 1.57
CA GLY A 103 -29.00 -15.17 2.83
C GLY A 103 -28.39 -13.78 2.63
N VAL A 104 -28.09 -13.13 3.75
CA VAL A 104 -27.48 -11.80 3.80
C VAL A 104 -26.02 -11.88 3.30
N VAL A 105 -25.71 -11.15 2.22
CA VAL A 105 -24.33 -11.00 1.74
C VAL A 105 -23.81 -9.64 2.18
N VAL A 106 -22.70 -9.64 2.92
CA VAL A 106 -22.00 -8.40 3.26
C VAL A 106 -21.12 -8.01 2.07
N ARG A 107 -21.49 -6.96 1.31
CA ARG A 107 -20.63 -6.45 0.23
C ARG A 107 -19.41 -5.76 0.82
N ARG A 108 -18.25 -6.41 0.74
CA ARG A 108 -16.93 -5.83 1.07
C ARG A 108 -16.02 -5.85 -0.14
N GLY A 109 -15.18 -4.84 -0.27
CA GLY A 109 -14.14 -4.84 -1.31
C GLY A 109 -13.02 -5.83 -0.95
N LYS A 110 -12.15 -6.15 -1.92
CA LYS A 110 -10.92 -6.88 -1.62
C LYS A 110 -10.12 -6.13 -0.56
N THR A 111 -9.61 -6.85 0.45
CA THR A 111 -8.72 -6.29 1.48
C THR A 111 -7.39 -5.95 0.84
N PRO A 112 -6.95 -4.67 0.88
CA PRO A 112 -5.63 -4.27 0.38
C PRO A 112 -4.51 -4.82 1.28
N PRO A 113 -3.24 -4.78 0.82
CA PRO A 113 -2.11 -5.13 1.66
C PRO A 113 -1.95 -4.14 2.82
N TYR A 114 -1.51 -4.65 3.96
CA TYR A 114 -1.06 -3.89 5.13
C TYR A 114 0.31 -4.44 5.54
N TRP A 115 1.26 -3.57 5.87
CA TRP A 115 2.63 -3.95 6.21
C TRP A 115 2.86 -3.86 7.71
N GLY A 116 2.96 -5.03 8.34
CA GLY A 116 3.31 -5.11 9.74
C GLY A 116 4.79 -4.83 10.01
N GLU A 117 5.18 -4.97 11.28
CA GLU A 117 6.57 -4.78 11.73
C GLU A 117 7.58 -5.61 10.92
N LYS A 118 7.20 -6.81 10.48
CA LYS A 118 8.07 -7.68 9.67
C LYS A 118 8.28 -7.12 8.26
N GLU A 119 7.22 -6.66 7.61
CA GLU A 119 7.27 -6.07 6.27
C GLU A 119 8.09 -4.78 6.29
N TYR A 120 7.90 -3.92 7.29
CA TYR A 120 8.74 -2.74 7.52
C TYR A 120 10.21 -3.12 7.71
N TRP A 121 10.48 -4.11 8.57
CA TRP A 121 11.84 -4.59 8.81
C TRP A 121 12.52 -5.11 7.54
N MET A 122 11.79 -5.87 6.72
CA MET A 122 12.25 -6.37 5.42
C MET A 122 12.50 -5.20 4.46
N ARG A 123 11.57 -4.25 4.38
CA ARG A 123 11.63 -3.12 3.45
C ARG A 123 12.80 -2.21 3.73
N GLU A 124 13.06 -1.91 5.00
CA GLU A 124 14.22 -1.13 5.46
C GLU A 124 15.54 -1.79 5.01
N ARG A 125 15.62 -3.12 5.16
CA ARG A 125 16.82 -3.92 4.89
C ARG A 125 16.92 -4.42 3.46
N PHE A 126 15.93 -4.14 2.60
CA PHE A 126 15.87 -4.68 1.25
C PHE A 126 17.16 -4.51 0.44
N PRO A 127 17.86 -3.35 0.44
CA PRO A 127 19.13 -3.22 -0.27
C PRO A 127 20.21 -4.18 0.25
N ALA A 128 20.30 -4.38 1.56
CA ALA A 128 21.26 -5.27 2.19
C ALA A 128 20.92 -6.75 1.93
N ILE A 129 19.64 -7.11 2.03
CA ILE A 129 19.13 -8.45 1.69
C ILE A 129 19.46 -8.77 0.23
N LYS A 130 19.14 -7.85 -0.68
CA LYS A 130 19.42 -8.01 -2.11
C LYS A 130 20.91 -8.17 -2.38
N LYS A 131 21.75 -7.35 -1.73
CA LYS A 131 23.20 -7.46 -1.86
C LYS A 131 23.70 -8.82 -1.37
N ALA A 132 23.29 -9.25 -0.17
CA ALA A 132 23.69 -10.55 0.38
C ALA A 132 23.26 -11.72 -0.53
N PHE A 133 22.05 -11.68 -1.08
CA PHE A 133 21.59 -12.66 -2.06
C PHE A 133 22.44 -12.66 -3.34
N GLN A 134 22.85 -11.48 -3.83
CA GLN A 134 23.69 -11.37 -5.03
C GLN A 134 25.13 -11.81 -4.81
N ASP A 135 25.72 -11.49 -3.66
CA ASP A 135 27.09 -11.86 -3.28
C ASP A 135 27.29 -13.39 -3.21
N MET A 136 26.21 -14.17 -3.05
CA MET A 136 26.25 -15.63 -3.07
C MET A 136 26.51 -16.25 -4.46
N GLY A 137 26.58 -15.46 -5.53
CA GLY A 137 26.88 -15.96 -6.87
C GLY A 137 25.88 -17.01 -7.33
N GLU A 138 26.36 -18.14 -7.86
CA GLU A 138 25.52 -19.25 -8.33
C GLU A 138 24.79 -19.97 -7.19
N GLU A 139 25.32 -19.94 -5.96
CA GLU A 139 24.69 -20.63 -4.83
C GLU A 139 23.34 -20.03 -4.45
N ARG A 140 23.10 -18.76 -4.81
CA ARG A 140 21.83 -18.05 -4.57
C ARG A 140 20.63 -18.80 -5.14
N HIS A 141 20.81 -19.58 -6.21
CA HIS A 141 19.73 -20.34 -6.84
C HIS A 141 19.14 -21.43 -5.94
N ARG A 142 19.89 -21.85 -4.90
CA ARG A 142 19.45 -22.80 -3.87
C ARG A 142 18.82 -22.14 -2.65
N LYS A 143 18.91 -20.82 -2.52
CA LYS A 143 18.39 -20.05 -1.37
C LYS A 143 16.91 -19.73 -1.59
N ARG A 144 16.09 -19.87 -0.56
CA ARG A 144 14.62 -19.73 -0.62
C ARG A 144 14.05 -18.85 0.48
N THR A 145 14.82 -18.54 1.51
CA THR A 145 14.37 -17.79 2.69
C THR A 145 15.26 -16.56 2.94
N LEU A 146 14.84 -15.68 3.85
CA LEU A 146 15.68 -14.57 4.30
C LEU A 146 16.81 -15.06 5.22
N GLN A 147 16.54 -16.10 6.01
CA GLN A 147 17.53 -16.76 6.85
C GLN A 147 18.69 -17.32 6.02
N ASP A 148 18.39 -17.89 4.86
CA ASP A 148 19.39 -18.40 3.92
C ASP A 148 20.44 -17.37 3.52
N VAL A 149 20.08 -16.07 3.57
CA VAL A 149 20.96 -14.94 3.24
C VAL A 149 21.38 -14.12 4.48
N GLY A 150 21.17 -14.65 5.68
CA GLY A 150 21.63 -14.06 6.94
C GLY A 150 20.67 -13.05 7.58
N PHE A 151 19.39 -13.06 7.20
CA PHE A 151 18.39 -12.15 7.74
C PHE A 151 17.26 -12.94 8.42
N ASP A 152 17.25 -12.94 9.76
CA ASP A 152 16.17 -13.54 10.56
C ASP A 152 15.42 -12.46 11.34
N TYR A 153 14.12 -12.33 11.05
CA TYR A 153 13.26 -11.34 11.71
C TYR A 153 12.99 -11.68 13.18
N GLU A 154 12.76 -12.96 13.50
CA GLU A 154 12.40 -13.37 14.86
C GLU A 154 13.63 -13.25 15.79
N GLU A 155 14.81 -13.63 15.31
CA GLU A 155 16.07 -13.42 16.03
C GLU A 155 16.33 -11.93 16.28
N TRP A 156 16.15 -11.09 15.24
CA TRP A 156 16.29 -9.65 15.37
C TRP A 156 15.29 -9.06 16.37
N LYS A 157 14.02 -9.49 16.31
CA LYS A 157 12.95 -9.02 17.19
C LYS A 157 13.18 -9.43 18.64
N GLY A 158 13.67 -10.65 18.87
CA GLY A 158 14.06 -11.14 20.19
C GLY A 158 15.17 -10.29 20.81
N ARG A 159 16.22 -9.95 20.05
CA ARG A 159 17.33 -9.10 20.50
C ARG A 159 16.93 -7.65 20.81
N LYS A 160 15.91 -7.13 20.14
CA LYS A 160 15.42 -5.76 20.39
C LYS A 160 14.58 -5.67 21.68
N ARG A 161 14.02 -6.79 22.15
CA ARG A 161 13.10 -6.86 23.30
C ARG A 161 13.79 -7.28 24.61
N GLY A 162 15.01 -7.80 24.55
CA GLY A 162 15.85 -8.11 25.71
C GLY A 162 16.89 -7.03 25.96
#